data_AF-A0A4Q3SWP5-F1
#
_entry.id   AF-A0A4Q3SWP5-F1
#
_cell.length_a   1.000
_cell.length_b   1.000
_cell.length_c   1.000
_cell.angle_alpha   90.00
_cell.angle_beta   90.00
_cell.angle_gamma   90.00
#
_symmetry.space_group_name_H-M   'P 1'
#
loop_
_entity.id
_entity.type
_entity.pdbx_description
1 polymer ?
#
loop_
_entity_poly.entity_id
_entity_poly.type
_entity_poly.pdbx_seq_one_letter_code
_entity_poly.pdbx_strand_id
1 'polypeptide(L)'
;MREVKRAGSRKTLNAPNLIALGAERLAAVLMDVAEGDPSLKRRLRMELASEVGADHLATEIAKRLTAIEDRRSKVHWRSYRAFARDLELQRSMIVGPLAEKDPALALQFL
;
A
#
# COMPACT_ATOMS: atom_id res chain seq x y z
N MET A 1 32.94 -10.95 -25.33
CA MET A 1 33.05 -9.77 -24.44
C MET A 1 32.00 -9.89 -23.35
N ARG A 2 32.38 -10.06 -22.08
CA ARG A 2 31.43 -9.99 -20.96
C ARG A 2 31.22 -8.53 -20.61
N GLU A 3 30.02 -8.01 -20.81
CA GLU A 3 29.66 -6.67 -20.35
C GLU A 3 29.75 -6.62 -18.82
N VAL A 4 30.81 -6.01 -18.30
CA VAL A 4 30.92 -5.68 -16.88
C VAL A 4 30.05 -4.45 -16.63
N LYS A 5 28.74 -4.65 -16.43
CA LYS A 5 27.86 -3.59 -15.91
C LYS A 5 28.45 -3.08 -14.59
N ARG A 6 28.93 -1.83 -14.59
CA ARG A 6 29.64 -1.16 -13.49
C ARG A 6 28.82 -1.29 -12.19
N ALA A 7 29.47 -1.64 -11.08
CA ALA A 7 28.83 -1.83 -9.78
C ALA A 7 27.98 -0.62 -9.32
N GLY A 8 28.29 0.59 -9.79
CA GLY A 8 27.49 1.80 -9.52
C GLY A 8 26.05 1.74 -10.06
N SER A 9 25.82 1.12 -11.23
CA SER A 9 24.48 1.05 -11.82
C SER A 9 23.54 0.10 -11.06
N ARG A 10 24.10 -0.88 -10.34
CA ARG A 10 23.33 -1.81 -9.50
C ARG A 10 23.02 -1.25 -8.11
N LYS A 11 23.68 -0.15 -7.72
CA LYS A 11 23.45 0.54 -6.43
C LYS A 11 22.45 1.68 -6.53
N THR A 12 22.05 2.07 -7.73
CA THR A 12 21.02 3.09 -7.94
C THR A 12 19.67 2.57 -7.43
N LEU A 13 18.97 3.35 -6.61
CA LEU A 13 17.62 3.02 -6.16
C LEU A 13 16.63 3.14 -7.33
N ASN A 14 16.15 2.01 -7.83
CA ASN A 14 15.12 1.93 -8.88
C ASN A 14 14.43 0.56 -8.81
N ALA A 15 13.26 0.43 -9.46
CA ALA A 15 12.48 -0.81 -9.42
C ALA A 15 13.26 -2.04 -9.92
N PRO A 16 13.99 -2.02 -11.06
CA PRO A 16 14.78 -3.17 -11.50
C PRO A 16 15.82 -3.64 -10.47
N ASN A 17 16.53 -2.72 -9.82
CA ASN A 17 17.52 -3.06 -8.80
C ASN A 17 16.87 -3.57 -7.51
N LEU A 18 15.69 -3.06 -7.14
CA LEU A 18 14.91 -3.58 -6.01
C LEU A 18 14.42 -5.00 -6.28
N ILE A 19 13.87 -5.28 -7.48
CA ILE A 19 13.48 -6.63 -7.89
C ILE A 19 14.67 -7.59 -7.79
N ALA A 20 15.86 -7.14 -8.20
CA ALA A 20 17.09 -7.93 -8.12
C ALA A 20 17.57 -8.21 -6.67
N LEU A 21 17.05 -7.54 -5.64
CA LEU A 21 17.34 -7.86 -4.24
C LEU A 21 16.69 -9.18 -3.77
N GLY A 22 15.63 -9.62 -4.45
CA GLY A 22 14.88 -10.82 -4.10
C GLY A 22 13.77 -10.57 -3.08
N ALA A 23 12.77 -11.47 -3.09
CA ALA A 23 11.54 -11.32 -2.31
C ALA A 23 11.79 -11.34 -0.80
N GLU A 24 12.67 -12.21 -0.31
CA GLU A 24 12.95 -12.39 1.11
C GLU A 24 13.58 -11.13 1.72
N ARG A 25 14.55 -10.52 1.03
CA ARG A 25 15.18 -9.28 1.48
C ARG A 25 14.20 -8.11 1.44
N LEU A 26 13.39 -8.02 0.38
CA LEU A 26 12.37 -6.98 0.28
C LEU A 26 11.33 -7.11 1.41
N ALA A 27 10.88 -8.33 1.71
CA ALA A 27 9.94 -8.57 2.80
C ALA A 27 10.51 -8.15 4.16
N ALA A 28 11.76 -8.50 4.47
CA ALA A 28 12.43 -8.07 5.70
C ALA A 28 12.51 -6.55 5.81
N VAL A 29 13.01 -5.87 4.76
CA VAL A 29 13.12 -4.41 4.74
C VAL A 29 11.75 -3.73 4.87
N LEU A 30 10.72 -4.25 4.19
CA LEU A 30 9.36 -3.72 4.28
C LEU A 30 8.78 -3.89 5.68
N MET A 31 9.06 -5.01 6.37
CA MET A 31 8.64 -5.22 7.75
C MET A 31 9.33 -4.24 8.71
N ASP A 32 10.64 -4.03 8.57
CA ASP A 32 11.41 -3.10 9.38
C ASP A 32 10.88 -1.66 9.22
N VAL A 33 10.64 -1.22 7.98
CA VAL A 33 10.11 0.13 7.71
C VAL A 33 8.66 0.26 8.19
N ALA A 34 7.85 -0.80 8.07
CA ALA A 34 6.46 -0.80 8.51
C ALA A 34 6.29 -0.76 10.04
N GLU A 35 7.33 -1.04 10.82
CA GLU A 35 7.29 -0.93 12.28
C GLU A 35 7.06 0.53 12.72
N GLY A 36 7.73 1.47 12.06
CA GLY A 36 7.60 2.91 12.32
C GLY A 36 6.51 3.63 11.51
N ASP A 37 5.96 2.99 10.48
CA ASP A 37 4.98 3.60 9.57
C ASP A 37 3.65 2.79 9.55
N PRO A 38 2.66 3.17 10.37
CA PRO A 38 1.34 2.55 10.37
C PRO A 38 0.62 2.59 9.03
N SER A 39 0.90 3.61 8.19
CA SER A 39 0.30 3.75 6.87
C SER A 39 0.90 2.74 5.90
N LEU A 40 2.22 2.55 5.91
CA LEU A 40 2.88 1.50 5.12
C LEU A 40 2.40 0.11 5.56
N LYS A 41 2.33 -0.14 6.87
CA LYS A 41 1.81 -1.41 7.40
C LYS A 41 0.39 -1.70 6.93
N ARG A 42 -0.47 -0.69 6.86
CA ARG A 42 -1.83 -0.82 6.32
C ARG A 42 -1.80 -1.14 4.84
N ARG A 43 -1.01 -0.40 4.05
CA ARG A 43 -0.86 -0.67 2.62
C ARG A 43 -0.45 -2.12 2.36
N LEU A 44 0.60 -2.61 3.01
CA LEU A 44 1.06 -3.99 2.86
C LEU A 44 -0.05 -5.02 3.15
N ARG A 45 -0.87 -4.79 4.18
CA ARG A 45 -2.02 -5.65 4.47
C ARG A 45 -3.08 -5.62 3.37
N MET A 46 -3.34 -4.46 2.78
CA MET A 46 -4.29 -4.33 1.69
C MET A 46 -3.78 -5.01 0.41
N GLU A 47 -2.48 -4.90 0.11
CA GLU A 47 -1.86 -5.65 -1.01
C GLU A 47 -2.02 -7.16 -0.78
N LEU A 48 -1.75 -7.66 0.44
CA LEU A 48 -1.96 -9.07 0.77
C LEU A 48 -3.43 -9.48 0.68
N ALA A 49 -4.37 -8.65 1.16
CA ALA A 49 -5.80 -8.92 1.06
C ALA A 49 -6.28 -8.97 -0.40
N SER A 50 -5.74 -8.08 -1.24
CA SER A 50 -5.98 -8.05 -2.69
C SER A 50 -5.55 -9.37 -3.37
N GLU A 51 -4.39 -9.91 -2.98
CA GLU A 51 -3.92 -11.22 -3.46
C GLU A 51 -4.84 -12.37 -3.05
N VAL A 52 -5.45 -12.30 -1.86
CA VAL A 52 -6.43 -13.31 -1.42
C VAL A 52 -7.75 -13.19 -2.19
N GLY A 53 -8.24 -11.98 -2.41
CA GLY A 53 -9.45 -11.74 -3.22
C GLY A 53 -10.14 -10.40 -2.98
N ALA A 54 -11.09 -10.07 -3.86
CA ALA A 54 -11.84 -8.81 -3.83
C ALA A 54 -12.58 -8.60 -2.49
N ASP A 55 -13.26 -9.64 -1.97
CA ASP A 55 -14.00 -9.57 -0.69
C ASP A 55 -13.10 -9.24 0.51
N HIS A 56 -11.89 -9.81 0.52
CA HIS A 56 -10.91 -9.55 1.58
C HIS A 56 -10.39 -8.12 1.52
N LEU A 57 -10.09 -7.63 0.31
CA LEU A 57 -9.69 -6.23 0.12
C LEU A 57 -10.82 -5.26 0.51
N ALA A 58 -12.05 -5.52 0.07
CA ALA A 58 -13.23 -4.73 0.43
C ALA A 58 -13.46 -4.70 1.95
N THR A 59 -13.28 -5.83 2.63
CA THR A 59 -13.37 -5.91 4.09
C THR A 59 -12.35 -5.00 4.79
N GLU A 60 -11.10 -4.96 4.31
CA GLU A 60 -10.07 -4.09 4.88
C GLU A 60 -10.34 -2.60 4.60
N ILE A 61 -10.85 -2.26 3.42
CA ILE A 61 -11.29 -0.90 3.07
C ILE A 61 -12.44 -0.47 3.98
N ALA A 62 -13.49 -1.30 4.10
CA ALA A 62 -14.66 -1.02 4.92
C ALA A 62 -14.27 -0.75 6.38
N LYS A 63 -13.46 -1.63 6.98
CA LYS A 63 -12.94 -1.43 8.35
C LYS A 63 -12.28 -0.06 8.53
N ARG A 64 -11.49 0.38 7.55
CA ARG A 64 -10.81 1.67 7.64
C ARG A 64 -11.78 2.84 7.51
N LEU A 65 -12.70 2.79 6.56
CA LEU A 65 -13.68 3.85 6.36
C LEU A 65 -14.61 4.00 7.58
N THR A 66 -15.09 2.90 8.15
CA THR A 66 -15.85 2.92 9.42
C THR A 66 -15.03 3.54 10.55
N ALA A 67 -13.75 3.17 10.70
CA ALA A 67 -12.88 3.76 11.73
C ALA A 67 -12.58 5.25 11.51
N ILE A 68 -12.76 5.77 10.29
CA ILE A 68 -12.67 7.20 9.98
C ILE A 68 -13.99 7.89 10.32
N GLU A 69 -15.11 7.29 9.92
CA GLU A 69 -16.47 7.75 10.22
C GLU A 69 -16.72 7.90 11.72
N ASP A 70 -16.30 6.91 12.51
CA ASP A 70 -16.46 6.92 13.98
C ASP A 70 -15.65 8.01 14.69
N ARG A 71 -14.61 8.57 14.04
CA ARG A 71 -13.77 9.60 14.66
C ARG A 71 -14.48 10.95 14.67
N ARG A 72 -14.90 11.36 15.86
CA ARG A 72 -15.54 12.67 16.11
C ARG A 72 -14.55 13.82 16.36
N SER A 73 -13.25 13.52 16.45
CA SER A 73 -12.21 14.52 16.70
C SER A 73 -11.87 15.31 15.44
N LYS A 74 -11.61 16.62 15.57
CA LYS A 74 -11.08 17.44 14.47
C LYS A 74 -9.72 16.90 13.99
N VAL A 75 -9.51 16.90 12.68
CA VAL A 75 -8.20 16.57 12.09
C VAL A 75 -7.24 17.72 12.39
N HIS A 76 -6.22 17.43 13.20
CA HIS A 76 -5.21 18.42 13.55
C HIS A 76 -4.28 18.68 12.35
N TRP A 77 -3.80 19.92 12.18
CA TRP A 77 -2.98 20.29 11.02
C TRP A 77 -1.71 19.43 10.85
N ARG A 78 -1.11 18.99 11.97
CA ARG A 78 0.05 18.06 11.97
C ARG A 78 -0.29 16.68 11.41
N SER A 79 -1.52 16.20 11.59
CA SER A 79 -1.97 14.90 11.08
C SER A 79 -2.69 15.00 9.75
N TYR A 80 -3.08 16.19 9.31
CA TYR A 80 -3.82 16.43 8.06
C TYR A 80 -3.17 15.75 6.84
N ARG A 81 -1.86 15.92 6.64
CA ARG A 81 -1.16 15.29 5.51
C ARG A 81 -1.17 13.76 5.57
N ALA A 82 -1.02 13.19 6.77
CA ALA A 82 -1.07 11.74 6.96
C ALA A 82 -2.48 11.21 6.71
N PHE A 83 -3.50 11.94 7.15
CA PHE A 83 -4.91 11.62 6.92
C PHE A 83 -5.27 11.69 5.42
N ALA A 84 -4.85 12.74 4.72
CA ALA A 84 -5.06 12.87 3.28
C ALA A 84 -4.40 11.72 2.50
N ARG A 85 -3.16 11.33 2.84
CA ARG A 85 -2.50 10.16 2.22
C ARG A 85 -3.22 8.85 2.49
N ASP A 86 -3.84 8.72 3.65
CA ASP A 86 -4.60 7.53 3.98
C ASP A 86 -5.93 7.45 3.20
N LEU A 87 -6.64 8.57 3.04
CA LEU A 87 -7.80 8.65 2.15
C LEU A 87 -7.43 8.37 0.68
N GLU A 88 -6.31 8.93 0.23
CA GLU A 88 -5.74 8.65 -1.10
C GLU A 88 -5.49 7.16 -1.29
N LEU A 89 -4.89 6.50 -0.29
CA LEU A 89 -4.65 5.06 -0.33
C LEU A 89 -5.96 4.28 -0.41
N GLN A 90 -6.99 4.64 0.37
CA GLN A 90 -8.29 3.98 0.27
C GLN A 90 -8.87 4.13 -1.13
N ARG A 91 -8.88 5.37 -1.67
CA ARG A 91 -9.37 5.62 -3.03
C ARG A 91 -8.60 4.82 -4.07
N SER A 92 -7.26 4.80 -4.01
CA SER A 92 -6.43 4.08 -4.99
C SER A 92 -6.67 2.58 -4.96
N MET A 93 -6.90 2.00 -3.76
CA MET A 93 -7.22 0.58 -3.63
C MET A 93 -8.62 0.25 -4.18
N ILE A 94 -9.59 1.17 -4.02
CA ILE A 94 -10.94 1.04 -4.58
C ILE A 94 -10.91 1.11 -6.11
N VAL A 95 -10.36 2.17 -6.69
CA VAL A 95 -10.42 2.41 -8.15
C VAL A 95 -9.40 1.59 -8.95
N GLY A 96 -8.41 1.00 -8.29
CA GLY A 96 -7.41 0.13 -8.91
C GLY A 96 -7.68 -1.34 -8.57
N PRO A 97 -6.92 -1.95 -7.64
CA PRO A 97 -6.99 -3.40 -7.40
C PRO A 97 -8.38 -3.96 -7.12
N LEU A 98 -9.25 -3.25 -6.38
CA LEU A 98 -10.61 -3.72 -6.14
C LEU A 98 -11.46 -3.66 -7.41
N ALA A 99 -11.49 -2.53 -8.11
CA ALA A 99 -12.25 -2.38 -9.35
C ALA A 99 -11.77 -3.32 -10.47
N GLU A 100 -10.47 -3.59 -10.55
CA GLU A 100 -9.90 -4.56 -11.50
C GLU A 100 -10.40 -5.99 -11.23
N LYS A 101 -10.65 -6.35 -9.97
CA LYS A 101 -11.12 -7.69 -9.56
C LYS A 101 -12.64 -7.79 -9.55
N ASP A 102 -13.32 -6.79 -8.99
CA ASP A 102 -14.77 -6.70 -8.90
C ASP A 102 -15.23 -5.22 -8.98
N PRO A 103 -15.64 -4.77 -10.18
CA PRO A 103 -16.12 -3.40 -10.38
C PRO A 103 -17.42 -3.11 -9.62
N ALA A 104 -18.29 -4.11 -9.46
CA ALA A 104 -19.58 -3.93 -8.81
C ALA A 104 -19.41 -3.73 -7.30
N LEU A 105 -18.49 -4.47 -6.68
CA LEU A 105 -18.11 -4.30 -5.30
C LEU A 105 -17.37 -2.97 -5.07
N ALA A 106 -16.47 -2.58 -5.98
CA ALA A 106 -15.77 -1.29 -5.90
C ALA A 106 -16.74 -0.09 -5.92
N LEU A 107 -17.79 -0.16 -6.74
CA LEU A 107 -18.81 0.88 -6.86
C LEU A 107 -19.55 1.14 -5.54
N GLN A 108 -19.63 0.16 -4.63
CA GLN A 108 -20.28 0.34 -3.32
C GLN A 108 -19.52 1.32 -2.40
N PHE A 109 -18.28 1.68 -2.73
CA PHE A 109 -17.43 2.58 -1.95
C PHE A 109 -17.26 3.99 -2.55
N LEU A 110 -17.94 4.29 -3.66
CA LEU A 110 -17.86 5.57 -4.40
C LEU A 110 -19.17 6.34 -4.32
#